data_AF-A0A3B9SEY0-F1
#
_entry.id   AF-A0A3B9SEY0-F1
#
_cell.length_a   1.000
_cell.length_b   1.000
_cell.length_c   1.000
_cell.angle_alpha   90.00
_cell.angle_beta   90.00
_cell.angle_gamma   90.00
#
_symmetry.space_group_name_H-M   'P 1'
#
loop_
_entity.id
_entity.type
_entity.pdbx_description
1 polymer ?
#
loop_
_entity_poly.entity_id
_entity_poly.type
_entity_poly.pdbx_seq_one_letter_code
_entity_poly.pdbx_strand_id
1 'polypeptide(L)' 'MHFLLSSSCSVHAQKRNKEKLWVNPDCGLKTRGTEETEKSLENMVKAAKNIRNTKNCSGRK' A
#
# COMPACT_ATOMS: atom_id res chain seq x y z
N MET A 1 -23.74 -7.83 20.92
CA MET A 1 -22.81 -8.41 19.93
C MET A 1 -22.58 -7.37 18.84
N HIS A 2 -21.76 -6.36 19.13
CA HIS A 2 -21.53 -5.20 18.27
C HIS A 2 -20.14 -5.35 17.64
N PHE A 3 -20.08 -6.02 16.49
CA PHE A 3 -18.86 -6.20 15.72
C PHE A 3 -18.68 -4.97 14.80
N LEU A 4 -18.18 -3.87 15.36
CA LEU A 4 -17.75 -2.72 14.55
C LEU A 4 -16.28 -2.91 14.14
N LEU A 5 -16.09 -3.60 13.03
CA LEU A 5 -14.87 -3.54 12.25
C LEU A 5 -14.81 -2.18 11.51
N SER A 6 -14.56 -1.09 12.24
CA SER A 6 -14.27 0.21 11.62
C SER A 6 -12.80 0.20 11.18
N SER A 7 -12.64 -0.23 9.94
CA SER A 7 -11.39 -0.27 9.18
C SER A 7 -10.69 1.09 9.19
N SER A 8 -9.74 1.28 10.11
CA SER A 8 -8.78 2.39 10.05
C SER A 8 -7.61 1.99 9.16
N CYS A 9 -7.86 1.89 7.86
CA CYS A 9 -6.80 1.78 6.87
C CYS A 9 -6.31 3.21 6.54
N SER A 10 -5.40 3.73 7.36
CA SER A 10 -4.72 5.01 7.12
C SER A 10 -3.67 4.85 6.02
N VAL A 11 -4.13 4.60 4.79
CA VAL A 11 -3.28 4.74 3.61
C VAL A 11 -3.23 6.21 3.21
N HIS A 12 -2.02 6.77 3.11
CA HIS A 12 -1.74 8.13 2.65
C HIS A 12 -2.16 8.38 1.18
N ALA A 13 -2.74 7.38 0.50
CA ALA A 13 -3.23 7.42 -0.87
C ALA A 13 -4.53 8.25 -1.07
N GLN A 14 -5.15 8.75 0.01
CA GLN A 14 -6.49 9.35 -0.04
C GLN A 14 -6.58 10.67 -0.81
N LYS A 15 -5.48 11.43 -0.93
CA LYS A 15 -5.48 12.76 -1.55
C LYS A 15 -5.15 12.77 -3.06
N ARG A 16 -4.73 11.64 -3.65
CA ARG A 16 -4.25 11.56 -5.04
C ARG A 16 -5.17 10.68 -5.88
N ASN A 17 -5.39 11.02 -7.15
CA ASN A 17 -6.09 10.13 -8.08
C ASN A 17 -5.34 8.79 -8.15
N LYS A 18 -6.07 7.68 -7.94
CA LYS A 18 -5.55 6.31 -8.00
C LYS A 18 -4.82 6.02 -9.31
N GLU A 19 -5.27 6.58 -10.43
CA GLU A 19 -4.64 6.44 -11.76
C GLU A 19 -3.27 7.11 -11.85
N LYS A 20 -3.01 8.10 -11.00
CA LYS A 20 -1.74 8.84 -10.94
C LYS A 20 -0.83 8.37 -9.81
N LEU A 21 -1.20 7.31 -9.09
CA LEU A 21 -0.45 6.81 -7.94
C LEU A 21 0.46 5.65 -8.37
N TRP A 22 1.75 5.82 -8.10
CA TRP A 22 2.78 4.82 -8.32
C TRP A 22 3.28 4.32 -6.97
N VAL A 23 3.73 3.07 -6.92
CA VAL A 23 4.27 2.44 -5.72
C VAL A 23 5.71 2.05 -6.03
N ASN A 24 6.65 2.63 -5.29
CA ASN A 24 8.09 2.42 -5.42
C ASN A 24 8.75 2.57 -4.04
N PRO A 25 9.96 2.01 -3.84
CA PRO A 25 10.76 2.30 -2.66
C PRO A 25 11.20 3.78 -2.64
N ASP A 26 11.47 4.30 -1.45
CA ASP A 26 11.82 5.72 -1.23
C ASP A 26 13.17 6.11 -1.85
N CYS A 27 14.12 5.17 -1.93
CA CYS A 27 15.45 5.40 -2.48
C CYS A 27 15.97 4.18 -3.27
N GLY A 28 17.12 4.34 -3.91
CA GLY A 28 17.79 3.23 -4.61
C GLY A 28 18.24 2.12 -3.66
N LEU A 29 18.18 0.88 -4.12
CA LEU A 29 18.43 -0.31 -3.31
C LEU A 29 19.91 -0.72 -3.25
N LYS A 30 20.84 0.13 -3.71
CA LYS A 30 22.28 -0.19 -3.87
C LYS A 30 22.94 -0.70 -2.59
N THR A 31 22.45 -0.29 -1.42
CA THR A 31 23.01 -0.65 -0.11
C THR A 31 22.24 -1.76 0.61
N ARG A 32 21.23 -2.37 -0.03
CA ARG A 32 20.41 -3.43 0.57
C ARG A 32 20.88 -4.81 0.14
N GLY A 33 20.71 -5.80 1.02
CA GLY A 33 20.97 -7.20 0.68
C GLY A 33 19.91 -7.75 -0.27
N THR A 34 20.28 -8.73 -1.09
CA THR A 34 19.38 -9.32 -2.10
C THR A 34 18.15 -9.96 -1.47
N GLU A 35 18.33 -10.82 -0.45
CA GLU A 35 17.20 -11.52 0.18
C GLU A 35 16.22 -10.57 0.88
N GLU A 36 16.72 -9.52 1.54
CA GLU A 36 15.88 -8.48 2.15
C GLU A 36 15.11 -7.72 1.06
N THR A 37 15.81 -7.38 -0.02
CA THR A 37 15.24 -6.64 -1.15
C THR A 37 14.11 -7.43 -1.81
N GLU A 38 14.33 -8.71 -2.11
CA GLU A 38 13.34 -9.57 -2.73
C GLU A 38 12.08 -9.69 -1.86
N LYS A 39 12.24 -10.01 -0.58
CA LYS A 39 11.10 -10.13 0.36
C LYS A 39 10.35 -8.80 0.50
N SER A 40 11.07 -7.67 0.55
CA SER A 40 10.47 -6.34 0.66
C SER A 40 9.66 -5.99 -0.61
N LEU A 41 10.24 -6.20 -1.79
CA LEU A 41 9.57 -5.93 -3.06
C LEU A 41 8.36 -6.84 -3.28
N GLU A 42 8.46 -8.11 -2.92
CA GLU A 42 7.31 -9.03 -2.95
C GLU A 42 6.15 -8.51 -2.10
N ASN A 43 6.43 -8.08 -0.87
CA ASN A 43 5.41 -7.56 0.03
C ASN A 43 4.79 -6.26 -0.51
N MET A 44 5.61 -5.37 -1.09
CA MET A 44 5.16 -4.14 -1.73
C MET A 44 4.21 -4.41 -2.90
N VAL A 45 4.55 -5.39 -3.75
CA VAL A 45 3.70 -5.83 -4.87
C VAL A 45 2.39 -6.46 -4.38
N LYS A 46 2.45 -7.32 -3.35
CA LYS A 46 1.26 -7.93 -2.73
C LYS A 46 0.32 -6.86 -2.16
N ALA A 47 0.85 -5.88 -1.42
CA ALA A 47 0.08 -4.76 -0.89
C ALA A 47 -0.57 -3.92 -2.01
N ALA A 48 0.18 -3.60 -3.06
CA ALA A 48 -0.34 -2.86 -4.21
C ALA A 48 -1.48 -3.63 -4.92
N LYS A 49 -1.35 -4.96 -5.10
CA LYS A 49 -2.42 -5.82 -5.64
C LYS A 49 -3.66 -5.79 -4.76
N ASN A 50 -3.50 -5.91 -3.44
CA ASN A 50 -4.60 -5.88 -2.50
C ASN A 50 -5.38 -4.55 -2.57
N ILE A 51 -4.69 -3.42 -2.65
CA ILE A 51 -5.31 -2.09 -2.77
C ILE A 51 -6.02 -1.92 -4.11
N ARG A 52 -5.44 -2.43 -5.21
CA ARG A 52 -6.08 -2.39 -6.54
C ARG A 52 -7.37 -3.21 -6.58
N ASN A 53 -7.38 -4.36 -5.87
CA ASN A 53 -8.54 -5.24 -5.80
C ASN A 53 -9.59 -4.76 -4.78
N THR A 54 -9.19 -3.98 -3.77
CA THR A 54 -10.08 -3.45 -2.73
C THR A 54 -10.65 -2.10 -3.16
N LYS A 55 -11.95 -2.03 -3.50
CA LYS A 55 -12.60 -0.78 -3.95
C LYS A 55 -12.89 0.25 -2.83
N ASN A 56 -12.58 -0.06 -1.58
CA ASN A 56 -13.12 0.70 -0.44
C ASN A 56 -12.03 1.48 0.30
N CYS A 57 -11.69 2.65 -0.23
CA CYS A 57 -11.13 3.73 0.57
C CYS A 57 -11.98 4.97 0.27
N SER A 58 -13.15 5.04 0.90
CA SER A 58 -13.94 6.26 0.96
C SER A 58 -13.15 7.24 1.84
N GLY A 59 -12.43 8.15 1.19
CA GLY A 59 -11.75 9.24 1.87
C GLY A 59 -12.77 10.01 2.71
N ARG A 60 -12.58 10.01 4.03
CA ARG A 60 -13.29 10.97 4.89
C ARG A 60 -12.71 12.33 4.57
N LYS A 61 -13.59 13.26 4.17
CA LYS A 61 -13.25 14.67 4.02
C LYS A 61 -12.66 15.22 5.31
#